data_AF-A0A7S0ILV5-F1
#
_entry.id   AF-A0A7S0ILV5-F1
#
_cell.length_a   1.000
_cell.length_b   1.000
_cell.length_c   1.000
_cell.angle_alpha   90.00
_cell.angle_beta   90.00
_cell.angle_gamma   90.00
#
_symmetry.space_group_name_H-M   'P 1'
#
loop_
_entity.id
_entity.type
_entity.pdbx_description
1 polymer ?
#
loop_
_entity_poly.entity_id
_entity_poly.type
_entity_poly.pdbx_seq_one_letter_code
_entity_poly.pdbx_strand_id
1 'polypeptide(L)'
;EEAMALLGQMPRMKLEPDRVTWNTAISAASRAAQWELALQLLDSMGDIAADAYTYAAAISACERGGQPEQGLRLFSQMQERGIKPTVVTYNTAIRACAGKRYWPIALSLLADM
;
A
#
# COMPACT_ATOMS: atom_id res chain seq x y z
N GLU A 1 0.86 15.46 -5.82
CA GLU A 1 -0.21 16.48 -5.79
C GLU A 1 -1.25 16.32 -6.90
N GLU A 2 -0.87 16.06 -8.16
CA GLU A 2 -1.84 15.91 -9.28
C GLU A 2 -2.89 14.80 -9.10
N ALA A 3 -2.54 13.66 -8.49
CA ALA A 3 -3.45 12.53 -8.31
C ALA A 3 -4.65 12.86 -7.38
N MET A 4 -4.44 13.64 -6.31
CA MET A 4 -5.53 14.08 -5.44
C MET A 4 -6.38 15.17 -6.07
N ALA A 5 -5.76 16.06 -6.85
CA ALA A 5 -6.49 17.08 -7.58
C ALA A 5 -7.43 16.46 -8.63
N LEU A 6 -6.99 15.38 -9.30
CA LEU A 6 -7.81 14.58 -10.21
C LEU A 6 -8.95 13.87 -9.47
N LEU A 7 -8.65 13.15 -8.38
CA LEU A 7 -9.67 12.45 -7.57
C LEU A 7 -10.73 13.40 -7.00
N GLY A 8 -10.34 14.59 -6.54
CA GLY A 8 -11.26 15.61 -6.04
C GLY A 8 -12.14 16.27 -7.12
N GLN A 9 -11.76 16.15 -8.41
CA GLN A 9 -12.55 16.65 -9.53
C GLN A 9 -13.54 15.61 -10.09
N MET A 10 -13.34 14.32 -9.82
CA MET A 10 -14.22 13.25 -10.31
C MET A 10 -15.69 13.36 -9.85
N PRO A 11 -15.99 13.72 -8.58
CA PRO A 11 -17.37 13.96 -8.14
C PRO A 11 -18.05 15.08 -8.92
N ARG A 12 -17.29 16.12 -9.31
CA ARG A 12 -17.79 17.23 -10.13
C ARG A 12 -18.09 16.80 -11.58
N MET A 13 -17.46 15.73 -12.04
CA MET A 13 -17.71 15.11 -13.35
C MET A 13 -18.75 13.98 -13.31
N LYS A 14 -19.42 13.75 -12.16
CA LYS A 14 -20.34 12.61 -11.94
C LYS A 14 -19.69 11.24 -12.15
N LEU A 15 -18.36 11.17 -12.02
CA LEU A 15 -17.63 9.91 -12.05
C LEU A 15 -17.39 9.51 -10.60
N GLU A 16 -18.01 8.43 -10.15
CA GLU A 16 -17.65 7.83 -8.86
C GLU A 16 -16.28 7.18 -9.00
N PRO A 17 -15.30 7.53 -8.15
CA PRO A 17 -14.00 6.87 -8.15
C PRO A 17 -14.19 5.37 -7.92
N ASP A 18 -13.92 4.58 -8.95
CA ASP A 18 -13.95 3.14 -8.85
C ASP A 18 -12.63 2.60 -8.29
N ARG A 19 -12.61 1.31 -7.98
CA ARG A 19 -11.41 0.61 -7.48
C ARG A 19 -10.19 0.79 -8.40
N VAL A 20 -10.40 0.86 -9.71
CA VAL A 20 -9.31 1.04 -10.70
C VAL A 20 -8.69 2.43 -10.56
N THR A 21 -9.51 3.46 -10.38
CA THR A 21 -9.08 4.84 -10.19
C THR A 21 -8.17 4.97 -8.97
N TRP A 22 -8.60 4.42 -7.83
CA TRP A 22 -7.82 4.46 -6.61
C TRP A 22 -6.53 3.65 -6.68
N ASN A 23 -6.59 2.43 -7.22
CA ASN A 23 -5.42 1.59 -7.43
C ASN A 23 -4.39 2.29 -8.32
N THR A 24 -4.84 3.02 -9.34
CA THR A 24 -3.97 3.81 -10.22
C THR A 24 -3.32 4.97 -9.47
N ALA A 25 -4.07 5.69 -8.64
CA ALA A 25 -3.56 6.80 -7.84
C ALA A 25 -2.52 6.33 -6.80
N ILE A 26 -2.79 5.23 -6.10
CA ILE A 26 -1.87 4.64 -5.11
C ILE A 26 -0.62 4.10 -5.80
N SER A 27 -0.75 3.43 -6.96
CA SER A 27 0.40 3.01 -7.76
C SER A 27 1.24 4.17 -8.29
N ALA A 28 0.63 5.32 -8.61
CA ALA A 28 1.36 6.52 -8.96
C ALA A 28 2.13 7.09 -7.75
N ALA A 29 1.49 7.19 -6.58
CA ALA A 29 2.14 7.63 -5.34
C ALA A 29 3.31 6.71 -4.94
N SER A 30 3.13 5.39 -5.12
CA SER A 30 4.16 4.38 -4.90
C SER A 30 5.39 4.58 -5.79
N ARG A 31 5.20 4.81 -7.10
CA ARG A 31 6.30 5.10 -8.03
C ARG A 31 7.01 6.42 -7.72
N ALA A 32 6.30 7.39 -7.15
CA ALA A 32 6.87 8.66 -6.70
C ALA A 32 7.52 8.59 -5.31
N ALA A 33 7.55 7.41 -4.66
CA ALA A 33 8.00 7.23 -3.27
C ALA A 33 7.25 8.11 -2.25
N GLN A 34 6.05 8.58 -2.58
CA GLN A 34 5.20 9.40 -1.72
C GLN A 34 4.36 8.50 -0.82
N TRP A 35 5.00 7.90 0.18
CA TRP A 35 4.36 6.92 1.08
C TRP A 35 3.20 7.53 1.90
N GLU A 36 3.32 8.79 2.34
CA GLU A 36 2.27 9.50 3.07
C GLU A 36 1.01 9.65 2.22
N LEU A 37 1.19 10.03 0.95
CA LEU A 37 0.12 10.16 -0.01
C LEU A 37 -0.54 8.81 -0.30
N ALA A 38 0.26 7.75 -0.47
CA ALA A 38 -0.26 6.41 -0.70
C ALA A 38 -1.14 5.92 0.46
N LEU A 39 -0.77 6.24 1.70
CA LEU A 39 -1.56 5.92 2.89
C LEU A 39 -2.84 6.74 3.00
N GLN A 40 -2.77 8.05 2.74
CA GLN A 40 -3.96 8.90 2.72
C GLN A 40 -4.97 8.43 1.65
N LEU A 41 -4.48 8.03 0.49
CA LEU A 41 -5.31 7.46 -0.58
C LEU A 41 -5.91 6.11 -0.18
N LEU A 42 -5.15 5.25 0.51
CA LEU A 42 -5.65 3.98 1.02
C LEU A 42 -6.72 4.17 2.11
N ASP A 43 -6.54 5.14 3.00
CA ASP A 43 -7.48 5.45 4.07
C ASP A 43 -8.78 6.06 3.51
N SER A 44 -8.66 6.92 2.51
CA SER A 44 -9.81 7.53 1.82
C SER A 44 -10.60 6.58 0.91
N MET A 45 -10.03 5.45 0.49
CA MET A 45 -10.78 4.36 -0.15
C MET A 45 -11.77 3.68 0.80
N GLY A 46 -11.52 3.71 2.11
CA GLY A 46 -12.23 2.91 3.10
C GLY A 46 -12.11 1.40 2.87
N ASP A 47 -12.91 0.63 3.59
CA ASP A 47 -12.75 -0.83 3.69
C ASP A 47 -13.37 -1.61 2.53
N ILE A 48 -14.21 -0.97 1.73
CA ILE A 48 -15.06 -1.63 0.73
C ILE A 48 -14.32 -1.77 -0.62
N ALA A 49 -13.27 -0.98 -0.85
CA ALA A 49 -12.59 -0.92 -2.15
C ALA A 49 -11.15 -1.44 -2.16
N ALA A 50 -10.49 -1.55 -1.00
CA ALA A 50 -9.10 -1.98 -0.92
C ALA A 50 -8.96 -3.49 -1.15
N ASP A 51 -8.14 -3.88 -2.11
CA ASP A 51 -7.82 -5.26 -2.43
C ASP A 51 -6.33 -5.55 -2.24
N ALA A 52 -5.92 -6.78 -2.55
CA ALA A 52 -4.52 -7.18 -2.41
C ALA A 52 -3.55 -6.33 -3.24
N TYR A 53 -4.00 -5.79 -4.37
CA TYR A 53 -3.21 -4.92 -5.22
C TYR A 53 -3.06 -3.54 -4.57
N THR A 54 -4.14 -2.99 -4.02
CA THR A 54 -4.13 -1.71 -3.28
C THR A 54 -3.12 -1.73 -2.13
N TYR A 55 -3.17 -2.78 -1.30
CA TYR A 55 -2.24 -2.96 -0.18
C TYR A 55 -0.80 -3.17 -0.67
N ALA A 56 -0.59 -3.98 -1.71
CA ALA A 56 0.74 -4.19 -2.27
C ALA A 56 1.36 -2.87 -2.78
N ALA A 57 0.57 -2.03 -3.46
CA ALA A 57 1.04 -0.74 -3.96
C ALA A 57 1.43 0.22 -2.82
N ALA A 58 0.61 0.30 -1.76
CA ALA A 58 0.88 1.13 -0.58
C ALA A 58 2.11 0.64 0.21
N ILE A 59 2.25 -0.67 0.42
CA ILE A 59 3.43 -1.27 1.07
C ILE A 59 4.70 -1.00 0.24
N SER A 60 4.59 -1.05 -1.09
CA SER A 60 5.68 -0.71 -2.00
C SER A 60 6.04 0.79 -1.98
N ALA A 61 5.07 1.66 -1.70
CA ALA A 61 5.33 3.08 -1.45
C ALA A 61 6.13 3.27 -0.15
N CYS A 62 5.75 2.56 0.91
CA CYS A 62 6.45 2.57 2.20
C CYS A 62 7.88 2.03 2.09
N GLU A 63 8.12 0.96 1.32
CA GLU A 63 9.49 0.44 1.08
C GLU A 63 10.36 1.49 0.38
N ARG A 64 9.87 2.09 -0.72
CA ARG A 64 10.60 3.14 -1.44
C ARG A 64 10.78 4.42 -0.62
N GLY A 65 9.82 4.73 0.25
CA GLY A 65 9.88 5.86 1.17
C GLY A 65 10.74 5.61 2.41
N GLY A 66 11.34 4.43 2.56
CA GLY A 66 12.17 4.08 3.72
C GLY A 66 11.39 3.97 5.04
N GLN A 67 10.09 3.63 4.97
CA GLN A 67 9.18 3.50 6.10
C GLN A 67 8.76 2.03 6.34
N PRO A 68 9.69 1.16 6.79
CA PRO A 68 9.42 -0.27 6.95
C PRO A 68 8.37 -0.57 8.03
N GLU A 69 8.33 0.22 9.11
CA GLU A 69 7.36 0.07 10.19
C GLU A 69 5.92 0.24 9.69
N GLN A 70 5.71 1.22 8.81
CA GLN A 70 4.40 1.49 8.24
C GLN A 70 4.00 0.43 7.19
N GLY A 71 4.96 -0.05 6.40
CA GLY A 71 4.75 -1.18 5.49
C GLY A 71 4.34 -2.48 6.22
N LEU A 72 4.96 -2.77 7.36
CA LEU A 72 4.59 -3.90 8.21
C LEU A 72 3.18 -3.76 8.81
N ARG A 73 2.81 -2.55 9.28
CA ARG A 73 1.45 -2.29 9.79
C ARG A 73 0.40 -2.56 8.71
N LEU A 74 0.64 -2.10 7.49
CA LEU A 74 -0.25 -2.37 6.35
C LEU A 74 -0.33 -3.86 6.02
N PHE A 75 0.79 -4.59 6.12
CA PHE A 75 0.83 -6.04 5.91
C PHE A 75 -0.04 -6.77 6.95
N SER A 76 0.07 -6.41 8.23
CA SER A 76 -0.78 -6.98 9.29
C SER A 76 -2.25 -6.62 9.08
N GLN A 77 -2.56 -5.36 8.76
CA GLN A 77 -3.94 -4.92 8.49
C GLN A 77 -4.56 -5.68 7.32
N MET A 78 -3.77 -5.96 6.27
CA MET A 78 -4.19 -6.76 5.13
C MET A 78 -4.60 -8.18 5.55
N GLN A 79 -3.79 -8.83 6.41
CA GLN A 79 -4.08 -10.16 6.96
C GLN A 79 -5.30 -10.16 7.89
N GLU A 80 -5.42 -9.16 8.77
CA GLU A 80 -6.58 -9.00 9.67
C GLU A 80 -7.91 -8.86 8.92
N ARG A 81 -7.87 -8.24 7.74
CA ARG A 81 -9.02 -8.11 6.83
C ARG A 81 -9.29 -9.38 5.99
N GLY A 82 -8.51 -10.44 6.19
CA GLY A 82 -8.62 -11.68 5.42
C GLY A 82 -8.13 -11.56 3.97
N ILE A 83 -7.43 -10.47 3.62
CA ILE A 83 -6.88 -10.28 2.28
C ILE A 83 -5.54 -11.02 2.23
N LYS A 84 -5.43 -12.00 1.33
CA LYS A 84 -4.22 -12.83 1.23
C LYS A 84 -3.03 -12.04 0.68
N PRO A 85 -1.92 -11.92 1.42
CA PRO A 85 -0.71 -11.29 0.90
C PRO A 85 -0.22 -11.99 -0.37
N THR A 86 0.28 -11.21 -1.32
CA THR A 86 0.86 -11.75 -2.55
C THR A 86 2.36 -11.93 -2.39
N VAL A 87 2.98 -12.69 -3.31
CA VAL A 87 4.45 -12.82 -3.39
C VAL A 87 5.13 -11.44 -3.46
N VAL A 88 4.52 -10.47 -4.16
CA VAL A 88 5.03 -9.10 -4.23
C VAL A 88 4.98 -8.44 -2.85
N THR A 89 3.90 -8.65 -2.10
CA THR A 89 3.72 -8.10 -0.75
C THR A 89 4.76 -8.66 0.23
N TYR A 90 4.97 -9.98 0.25
CA TYR A 90 6.00 -10.63 1.06
C TYR A 90 7.41 -10.14 0.71
N ASN A 91 7.78 -10.16 -0.58
CA ASN A 91 9.09 -9.70 -1.02
C ASN A 91 9.35 -8.23 -0.63
N THR A 92 8.34 -7.38 -0.73
CA THR A 92 8.46 -5.96 -0.37
C THR A 92 8.63 -5.80 1.15
N ALA A 93 7.86 -6.53 1.96
CA ALA A 93 7.98 -6.51 3.41
C ALA A 93 9.34 -7.04 3.90
N ILE A 94 9.83 -8.13 3.29
CA ILE A 94 11.17 -8.69 3.57
C ILE A 94 12.27 -7.68 3.23
N ARG A 95 12.20 -7.04 2.06
CA ARG A 95 13.15 -5.99 1.65
C ARG A 95 13.15 -4.80 2.61
N ALA A 96 11.97 -4.34 3.01
CA ALA A 96 11.82 -3.26 3.98
C ALA A 96 12.43 -3.64 5.34
N CYS A 97 12.33 -4.92 5.73
CA CYS A 97 12.82 -5.43 7.01
C CYS A 97 14.28 -5.94 6.99
N ALA A 98 14.97 -5.91 5.85
CA ALA A 98 16.32 -6.44 5.70
C ALA A 98 17.39 -5.65 6.49
N GLY A 99 17.04 -4.51 7.09
CA GLY A 99 17.92 -3.76 8.00
C GLY A 99 18.18 -4.49 9.32
N LYS A 100 19.35 -4.22 9.95
CA LYS A 100 19.85 -4.90 11.16
C LYS A 100 18.85 -5.02 12.32
N ARG A 101 17.85 -4.14 12.40
CA ARG A 101 16.86 -4.06 13.49
C ARG A 101 15.59 -4.90 13.24
N TYR A 102 15.30 -5.27 11.99
CA TYR A 102 14.04 -5.93 11.60
C TYR A 102 14.24 -7.31 10.97
N TRP A 103 15.48 -7.82 10.94
CA TRP A 103 15.80 -9.14 10.37
C TRP A 103 14.97 -10.31 10.94
N PRO A 104 14.61 -10.38 12.24
CA PRO A 104 13.80 -11.50 12.75
C PRO A 104 12.40 -11.53 12.14
N ILE A 105 11.83 -10.35 11.86
CA ILE A 105 10.53 -10.20 11.19
C ILE A 105 10.65 -10.59 9.72
N ALA A 106 11.75 -10.20 9.06
CA ALA A 106 12.02 -10.66 7.70
C ALA A 106 12.10 -12.20 7.63
N LEU A 107 12.71 -12.84 8.63
CA LEU A 107 12.82 -14.29 8.72
C LEU A 107 11.46 -14.96 8.97
N SER A 108 10.63 -14.40 9.85
CA SER A 108 9.29 -14.94 10.11
C SER A 108 8.39 -14.82 8.89
N LEU A 109 8.47 -13.70 8.15
CA LEU A 109 7.72 -13.52 6.90
C LEU A 109 8.16 -14.51 5.81
N LEU A 110 9.45 -14.84 5.75
CA LEU A 110 9.97 -15.82 4.79
C LEU A 110 9.56 -17.26 5.15
N ALA A 111 9.35 -17.55 6.43
CA ALA A 111 8.83 -18.84 6.90
C ALA A 111 7.30 -18.98 6.72
N ASP A 112 6.59 -17.86 6.55
CA ASP A 112 5.12 -17.80 6.39
C ASP A 112 4.67 -17.78 4.91
N MET A 113 5.60 -17.62 3.96
CA MET A 113 5.34 -17.78 2.51
C MET A 113 5.04 -19.23 2.13
#